data_AF-A0A8H6MJK2-F1
#
_entry.id   AF-A0A8H6MJK2-F1
#
_cell.length_a   1.000
_cell.length_b   1.000
_cell.length_c   1.000
_cell.angle_alpha   90.00
_cell.angle_beta   90.00
_cell.angle_gamma   90.00
#
_symmetry.space_group_name_H-M   'P 1'
#
loop_
_entity.id
_entity.type
_entity.pdbx_description
1 polymer ?
#
loop_
_entity_poly.entity_id
_entity_poly.type
_entity_poly.pdbx_seq_one_letter_code
_entity_poly.pdbx_strand_id
1 'polypeptide(L)'
;MVRPGQHHYRLLPLLGCLLYRGGVSQQDLCPTACFESGPDPADWTTVGEFGQLQACKRPLVLDFSITIPVTEKQPIRVCNVWANDFYTGPVEPPGAGGTEDIAPVMAWTPAGSENEIGGRVATLSVDDLQSYLRNVVSWAANRTILFATSSDVTVGVYVGANLLNPSVAGIFFDYFLGLLFGSGIANDKAALIQTCDGRSGDQIFGLIAASTPDFTTVQDAVARWSSGQCVDVSSYSETVDLDPEPIDLVDPKSALTLSSSNASSAQVGSGLSNSTDSSNARSPAVRGLLIARADCRTIDVKSGDDCGKLVTRCGGGMTAADLYKYNPKSNRCSTLQPGQLICCSAGTLPQPPTPQPNPDGSCRTRKVDDG
;
A
#
# COMPACT_ATOMS: atom_id res chain seq x y z
N MET A 1 -68.90 0.41 -60.29
CA MET A 1 -70.16 0.93 -59.73
C MET A 1 -70.31 0.43 -58.30
N VAL A 2 -70.10 1.33 -57.31
CA VAL A 2 -70.88 1.60 -56.06
C VAL A 2 -71.97 0.55 -55.70
N ARG A 3 -72.20 0.03 -54.46
CA ARG A 3 -71.72 0.24 -53.08
C ARG A 3 -72.17 -0.97 -52.16
N PRO A 4 -71.74 -1.03 -50.87
CA PRO A 4 -71.69 -2.21 -49.99
C PRO A 4 -72.83 -2.31 -48.95
N GLY A 5 -72.85 -3.42 -48.18
CA GLY A 5 -73.59 -3.58 -46.92
C GLY A 5 -72.66 -4.06 -45.79
N GLN A 6 -72.71 -3.35 -44.65
CA GLN A 6 -71.94 -3.60 -43.42
C GLN A 6 -72.63 -4.63 -42.51
N HIS A 7 -71.86 -5.43 -41.75
CA HIS A 7 -72.22 -5.82 -40.38
C HIS A 7 -70.96 -6.12 -39.51
N HIS A 8 -70.57 -5.11 -38.73
CA HIS A 8 -70.15 -5.12 -37.32
C HIS A 8 -69.37 -6.33 -36.75
N TYR A 9 -68.03 -6.20 -36.67
CA TYR A 9 -67.19 -6.96 -35.74
C TYR A 9 -67.07 -6.21 -34.39
N ARG A 10 -67.37 -6.91 -33.29
CA ARG A 10 -67.10 -6.44 -31.92
C ARG A 10 -65.60 -6.65 -31.61
N LEU A 11 -64.88 -5.55 -31.40
CA LEU A 11 -63.53 -5.53 -30.82
C LEU A 11 -63.63 -5.68 -29.28
N LEU A 12 -63.05 -6.75 -28.74
CA LEU A 12 -62.65 -6.85 -27.33
C LEU A 12 -61.16 -6.48 -27.24
N PRO A 13 -60.74 -5.57 -26.33
CA PRO A 13 -59.33 -5.26 -26.16
C PRO A 13 -58.69 -6.33 -25.26
N LEU A 14 -57.84 -7.18 -25.85
CA LEU A 14 -56.87 -7.95 -25.07
C LEU A 14 -55.70 -7.02 -24.75
N LEU A 15 -55.61 -6.59 -23.49
CA LEU A 15 -54.41 -5.98 -22.94
C LEU A 15 -53.25 -6.99 -23.07
N GLY A 16 -52.35 -6.75 -24.02
CA GLY A 16 -51.04 -7.38 -24.05
C GLY A 16 -50.15 -6.70 -23.02
N CYS A 17 -49.96 -7.33 -21.86
CA CYS A 17 -48.81 -7.02 -21.00
C CYS A 17 -47.54 -7.45 -21.72
N LEU A 18 -46.89 -6.51 -22.41
CA LEU A 18 -45.49 -6.61 -22.78
C LEU A 18 -44.70 -6.69 -21.47
N LEU A 19 -44.29 -7.91 -21.09
CA LEU A 19 -43.18 -8.10 -20.18
C LEU A 19 -41.92 -7.62 -20.90
N TYR A 20 -41.66 -6.32 -20.80
CA TYR A 20 -40.31 -5.81 -20.89
C TYR A 20 -39.53 -6.52 -19.79
N ARG A 21 -38.80 -7.58 -20.15
CA ARG A 21 -37.59 -7.93 -19.43
C ARG A 21 -36.68 -6.72 -19.60
N GLY A 22 -36.78 -5.78 -18.66
CA GLY A 22 -35.69 -4.85 -18.42
C GLY A 22 -34.45 -5.71 -18.26
N GLY A 23 -33.54 -5.64 -19.22
CA GLY A 23 -32.19 -6.12 -18.98
C GLY A 23 -31.76 -5.48 -17.67
N VAL A 24 -31.37 -6.30 -16.71
CA VAL A 24 -30.66 -5.81 -15.54
C VAL A 24 -29.49 -5.04 -16.15
N SER A 25 -29.54 -3.71 -16.10
CA SER A 25 -28.36 -2.89 -16.31
C SER A 25 -27.35 -3.49 -15.36
N GLN A 26 -26.31 -4.10 -15.92
CA GLN A 26 -25.20 -4.64 -15.16
C GLN A 26 -24.68 -3.42 -14.39
N GLN A 27 -25.10 -3.28 -13.13
CA GLN A 27 -24.62 -2.22 -12.29
C GLN A 27 -23.11 -2.37 -12.32
N ASP A 28 -22.40 -1.34 -12.73
CA ASP A 28 -20.96 -1.27 -12.54
C ASP A 28 -20.76 -1.32 -11.02
N LEU A 29 -20.49 -2.52 -10.51
CA LEU A 29 -20.28 -2.79 -9.09
C LEU A 29 -18.83 -2.44 -8.77
N CYS A 30 -18.52 -1.16 -8.93
CA CYS A 30 -17.22 -0.64 -8.56
C CYS A 30 -17.09 -0.51 -7.04
N PRO A 31 -15.89 -0.79 -6.50
CA PRO A 31 -15.48 -0.34 -5.17
C PRO A 31 -15.78 1.13 -4.92
N THR A 32 -15.71 1.55 -3.66
CA THR A 32 -15.70 2.98 -3.32
C THR A 32 -14.56 3.70 -4.05
N ALA A 33 -14.79 4.94 -4.48
CA ALA A 33 -13.79 5.72 -5.19
C ALA A 33 -12.56 5.99 -4.30
N CYS A 34 -11.37 6.08 -4.90
CA CYS A 34 -10.14 6.37 -4.17
C CYS A 34 -10.22 7.76 -3.51
N PHE A 35 -10.87 8.73 -4.15
CA PHE A 35 -11.11 10.05 -3.58
C PHE A 35 -11.98 10.01 -2.30
N GLU A 36 -12.97 9.11 -2.24
CA GLU A 36 -13.89 9.00 -1.11
C GLU A 36 -13.32 8.17 0.04
N SER A 37 -12.65 7.06 -0.29
CA SER A 37 -12.01 6.17 0.70
C SER A 37 -10.70 6.76 1.25
N GLY A 38 -10.14 7.74 0.57
CA GLY A 38 -8.87 8.34 0.94
C GLY A 38 -7.68 7.45 0.56
N PRO A 39 -6.47 7.90 0.88
CA PRO A 39 -5.27 7.30 0.33
C PRO A 39 -4.74 6.08 1.11
N ASP A 40 -5.21 5.79 2.33
CA ASP A 40 -4.75 4.59 3.06
C ASP A 40 -5.50 3.35 2.56
N PRO A 41 -4.78 2.33 2.03
CA PRO A 41 -5.43 1.09 1.60
C PRO A 41 -6.22 0.37 2.68
N ALA A 42 -5.96 0.66 3.97
CA ALA A 42 -6.76 0.14 5.09
C ALA A 42 -8.24 0.53 5.02
N ASP A 43 -8.55 1.67 4.40
CA ASP A 43 -9.90 2.23 4.28
C ASP A 43 -10.58 1.84 2.95
N TRP A 44 -9.88 1.14 2.06
CA TRP A 44 -10.40 0.72 0.77
C TRP A 44 -11.38 -0.46 0.87
N THR A 45 -12.22 -0.61 -0.15
CA THR A 45 -13.15 -1.74 -0.24
C THR A 45 -12.36 -3.04 -0.30
N THR A 46 -12.78 -4.07 0.46
CA THR A 46 -12.11 -5.38 0.44
C THR A 46 -12.94 -6.41 -0.32
N VAL A 47 -12.31 -7.09 -1.28
CA VAL A 47 -12.85 -8.28 -1.97
C VAL A 47 -11.99 -9.51 -1.64
N GLY A 48 -12.47 -10.72 -1.96
CA GLY A 48 -11.82 -11.98 -1.58
C GLY A 48 -11.17 -12.74 -2.74
N GLU A 49 -11.48 -12.36 -3.98
CA GLU A 49 -11.03 -13.04 -5.20
C GLU A 49 -10.81 -12.03 -6.34
N PHE A 50 -9.75 -12.22 -7.13
CA PHE A 50 -9.42 -11.35 -8.28
C PHE A 50 -10.52 -11.32 -9.35
N GLY A 51 -11.29 -12.42 -9.50
CA GLY A 51 -12.43 -12.47 -10.43
C GLY A 51 -13.52 -11.44 -10.11
N GLN A 52 -13.61 -10.96 -8.86
CA GLN A 52 -14.57 -9.92 -8.47
C GLN A 52 -14.22 -8.54 -9.05
N LEU A 53 -12.96 -8.29 -9.38
CA LEU A 53 -12.49 -7.01 -9.95
C LEU A 53 -13.11 -6.75 -11.33
N GLN A 54 -13.43 -7.81 -12.07
CA GLN A 54 -14.02 -7.75 -13.41
C GLN A 54 -15.43 -7.14 -13.44
N ALA A 55 -16.09 -7.02 -12.27
CA ALA A 55 -17.38 -6.38 -12.12
C ALA A 55 -17.31 -4.84 -12.25
N CYS A 56 -16.11 -4.25 -12.12
CA CYS A 56 -15.87 -2.83 -12.33
C CYS A 56 -15.14 -2.59 -13.65
N LYS A 57 -15.64 -1.68 -14.48
CA LYS A 57 -15.00 -1.28 -15.75
C LYS A 57 -14.16 -0.01 -15.66
N ARG A 58 -13.99 0.52 -14.44
CA ARG A 58 -13.13 1.68 -14.18
C ARG A 58 -11.73 1.22 -13.79
N PRO A 59 -10.70 2.09 -13.96
CA PRO A 59 -9.38 1.81 -13.41
C PRO A 59 -9.45 1.56 -11.90
N LEU A 60 -8.65 0.61 -11.44
CA LEU A 60 -8.60 0.18 -10.05
C LEU A 60 -7.16 0.30 -9.54
N VAL A 61 -7.02 0.74 -8.29
CA VAL A 61 -5.77 0.66 -7.52
C VAL A 61 -5.98 -0.33 -6.39
N LEU A 62 -4.99 -1.18 -6.14
CA LEU A 62 -5.10 -2.35 -5.26
C LEU A 62 -3.91 -2.48 -4.33
N ASP A 63 -4.19 -3.07 -3.16
CA ASP A 63 -3.24 -3.54 -2.16
C ASP A 63 -3.64 -4.97 -1.76
N PHE A 64 -2.74 -5.93 -1.98
CA PHE A 64 -2.95 -7.34 -1.65
C PHE A 64 -1.62 -8.02 -1.32
N SER A 65 -1.68 -9.22 -0.74
CA SER A 65 -0.47 -9.93 -0.31
C SER A 65 0.30 -10.49 -1.51
N ILE A 66 1.59 -10.19 -1.57
CA ILE A 66 2.50 -10.78 -2.55
C ILE A 66 2.96 -12.20 -2.20
N THR A 67 2.60 -12.67 -1.00
CA THR A 67 2.98 -14.01 -0.51
C THR A 67 1.93 -15.08 -0.78
N ILE A 68 0.70 -14.66 -1.07
CA ILE A 68 -0.43 -15.55 -1.38
C ILE A 68 -0.62 -15.52 -2.91
N PRO A 69 -0.54 -16.66 -3.61
CA PRO A 69 -0.73 -16.70 -5.06
C PRO A 69 -2.05 -16.06 -5.49
N VAL A 70 -2.06 -15.37 -6.64
CA VAL A 70 -3.27 -14.72 -7.20
C VAL A 70 -4.44 -15.68 -7.45
N THR A 71 -4.16 -16.98 -7.58
CA THR A 71 -5.17 -18.04 -7.75
C THR A 71 -5.87 -18.41 -6.45
N GLU A 72 -5.33 -18.00 -5.30
CA GLU A 72 -5.86 -18.30 -3.97
C GLU A 72 -6.70 -17.15 -3.40
N LYS A 73 -7.62 -17.50 -2.51
CA LYS A 73 -8.48 -16.52 -1.82
C LYS A 73 -7.65 -15.72 -0.83
N GLN A 74 -7.71 -14.40 -0.94
CA GLN A 74 -7.01 -13.47 -0.06
C GLN A 74 -7.77 -12.14 0.04
N PRO A 75 -7.58 -11.36 1.13
CA PRO A 75 -8.10 -10.01 1.18
C PRO A 75 -7.38 -9.15 0.12
N ILE A 76 -8.17 -8.56 -0.78
CA ILE A 76 -7.71 -7.62 -1.80
C ILE A 76 -8.39 -6.29 -1.51
N ARG A 77 -7.61 -5.30 -1.07
CA ARG A 77 -8.10 -3.93 -0.88
C ARG A 77 -8.06 -3.23 -2.22
N VAL A 78 -9.14 -2.54 -2.57
CA VAL A 78 -9.31 -1.92 -3.87
C VAL A 78 -10.18 -0.68 -3.76
N CYS A 79 -9.80 0.36 -4.50
CA CYS A 79 -10.63 1.52 -4.79
C CYS A 79 -10.66 1.75 -6.30
N ASN A 80 -11.72 2.40 -6.80
CA ASN A 80 -11.78 2.79 -8.21
C ASN A 80 -11.29 4.22 -8.41
N VAL A 81 -10.56 4.48 -9.48
CA VAL A 81 -10.13 5.83 -9.85
C VAL A 81 -11.16 6.45 -10.78
N TRP A 82 -11.43 7.75 -10.60
CA TRP A 82 -12.32 8.51 -11.48
C TRP A 82 -11.68 9.79 -12.03
N ALA A 83 -10.85 10.45 -11.24
CA ALA A 83 -10.14 11.67 -11.62
C ALA A 83 -8.78 11.72 -10.91
N ASN A 84 -8.35 12.91 -10.48
CA ASN A 84 -7.14 13.10 -9.69
C ASN A 84 -7.38 12.73 -8.22
N ASP A 85 -7.75 11.47 -7.99
CA ASP A 85 -8.27 10.98 -6.71
C ASP A 85 -7.26 11.05 -5.57
N PHE A 86 -5.97 11.10 -5.90
CA PHE A 86 -4.87 11.12 -4.93
C PHE A 86 -4.31 12.51 -4.65
N TYR A 87 -4.79 13.56 -5.33
CA TYR A 87 -4.30 14.91 -5.10
C TYR A 87 -4.85 15.49 -3.79
N THR A 88 -3.97 15.63 -2.81
CA THR A 88 -4.29 16.17 -1.48
C THR A 88 -3.93 17.66 -1.33
N GLY A 89 -3.58 18.35 -2.42
CA GLY A 89 -3.08 19.73 -2.38
C GLY A 89 -1.54 19.80 -2.29
N PRO A 90 -0.97 21.01 -2.20
CA PRO A 90 0.48 21.19 -2.04
C PRO A 90 0.92 20.61 -0.69
N VAL A 91 1.77 19.61 -0.74
CA VAL A 91 2.40 19.04 0.45
C VAL A 91 3.88 19.35 0.38
N GLU A 92 4.45 19.89 1.47
CA GLU A 92 5.91 20.01 1.55
C GLU A 92 6.51 18.60 1.55
N PRO A 93 7.42 18.29 0.61
CA PRO A 93 8.05 16.97 0.58
C PRO A 93 8.79 16.74 1.91
N PRO A 94 8.81 15.50 2.43
CA PRO A 94 9.68 15.19 3.57
C PRO A 94 11.11 15.64 3.26
N GLY A 95 11.83 16.09 4.29
CA GLY A 95 13.24 16.39 4.13
C GLY A 95 13.97 15.17 3.57
N ALA A 96 14.67 15.33 2.45
CA ALA A 96 15.49 14.29 1.87
C ALA A 96 16.67 13.99 2.82
N GLY A 97 16.94 12.71 3.06
CA GLY A 97 18.09 12.22 3.81
C GLY A 97 19.41 12.29 3.03
N GLY A 98 19.34 12.75 1.79
CA GLY A 98 20.40 12.75 0.80
C GLY A 98 19.84 12.40 -0.56
N THR A 99 20.72 12.38 -1.55
CA THR A 99 20.42 12.01 -2.94
C THR A 99 21.48 11.02 -3.39
N GLU A 100 21.07 10.01 -4.15
CA GLU A 100 21.95 8.98 -4.73
C GLU A 100 21.72 8.92 -6.24
N ASP A 101 22.79 8.82 -7.02
CA ASP A 101 22.68 8.60 -8.47
C ASP A 101 22.39 7.12 -8.73
N ILE A 102 21.20 6.83 -9.26
CA ILE A 102 20.69 5.47 -9.47
C ILE A 102 20.46 5.25 -10.96
N ALA A 103 21.16 4.26 -11.53
CA ALA A 103 20.93 3.80 -12.90
C ALA A 103 19.88 2.68 -12.93
N PRO A 104 18.73 2.87 -13.59
CA PRO A 104 17.77 1.80 -13.81
C PRO A 104 18.02 1.03 -15.11
N VAL A 105 17.56 -0.22 -15.13
CA VAL A 105 17.46 -1.04 -16.33
C VAL A 105 15.99 -1.10 -16.76
N MET A 106 15.74 -0.89 -18.05
CA MET A 106 14.43 -1.15 -18.65
C MET A 106 14.48 -2.35 -19.57
N ALA A 107 13.41 -3.15 -19.56
CA ALA A 107 13.26 -4.31 -20.44
C ALA A 107 11.80 -4.45 -20.90
N TRP A 108 11.57 -4.72 -22.18
CA TRP A 108 10.21 -4.83 -22.73
C TRP A 108 10.15 -5.75 -23.96
N THR A 109 8.94 -6.21 -24.29
CA THR A 109 8.63 -6.75 -25.61
C THR A 109 7.69 -5.77 -26.33
N PRO A 110 8.15 -5.11 -27.41
CA PRO A 110 7.40 -4.05 -28.07
C PRO A 110 6.13 -4.59 -28.73
N ALA A 111 5.13 -3.72 -28.88
CA ALA A 111 3.95 -4.03 -29.66
C ALA A 111 4.33 -4.35 -31.12
N GLY A 112 3.85 -5.48 -31.62
CA GLY A 112 4.05 -5.93 -32.99
C GLY A 112 3.11 -5.24 -34.00
N SER A 113 2.05 -4.56 -33.54
CA SER A 113 1.13 -3.80 -34.40
C SER A 113 0.35 -2.74 -33.63
N GLU A 114 -0.30 -1.82 -34.35
CA GLU A 114 -1.17 -0.79 -33.75
C GLU A 114 -2.40 -1.36 -33.00
N ASN A 115 -2.77 -2.61 -33.28
CA ASN A 115 -3.88 -3.28 -32.60
C ASN A 115 -3.50 -3.78 -31.20
N GLU A 116 -2.20 -3.87 -30.88
CA GLU A 116 -1.71 -4.26 -29.56
C GLU A 116 -1.66 -3.03 -28.65
N ILE A 117 -2.83 -2.70 -28.10
CA ILE A 117 -3.04 -1.47 -27.33
C ILE A 117 -2.61 -1.58 -25.86
N GLY A 118 -2.07 -2.72 -25.42
CA GLY A 118 -1.74 -2.99 -24.02
C GLY A 118 -0.89 -1.89 -23.38
N GLY A 119 0.14 -1.41 -24.09
CA GLY A 119 0.96 -0.30 -23.62
C GLY A 119 0.19 1.01 -23.45
N ARG A 120 -0.74 1.34 -24.37
CA ARG A 120 -1.57 2.56 -24.28
C ARG A 120 -2.59 2.48 -23.15
N VAL A 121 -3.09 1.29 -22.82
CA VAL A 121 -4.02 1.10 -21.71
C VAL A 121 -3.26 1.12 -20.38
N ALA A 122 -2.04 0.57 -20.35
CA ALA A 122 -1.16 0.57 -19.18
C ALA A 122 -0.84 1.99 -18.68
N THR A 123 -0.77 2.99 -19.56
CA THR A 123 -0.44 4.37 -19.15
C THR A 123 -1.43 4.92 -18.13
N LEU A 124 -2.71 4.52 -18.17
CA LEU A 124 -3.71 4.92 -17.18
C LEU A 124 -3.33 4.40 -15.78
N SER A 125 -3.08 3.10 -15.68
CA SER A 125 -2.71 2.47 -14.41
C SER A 125 -1.33 2.91 -13.90
N VAL A 126 -0.40 3.22 -14.80
CA VAL A 126 0.91 3.79 -14.43
C VAL A 126 0.75 5.23 -13.92
N ASP A 127 -0.06 6.06 -14.57
CA ASP A 127 -0.36 7.43 -14.13
C ASP A 127 -1.07 7.45 -12.78
N ASP A 128 -2.02 6.53 -12.55
CA ASP A 128 -2.70 6.37 -11.26
C ASP A 128 -1.71 6.08 -10.13
N LEU A 129 -0.78 5.13 -10.34
CA LEU A 129 0.27 4.81 -9.37
C LEU A 129 1.29 5.95 -9.23
N GLN A 130 1.62 6.65 -10.32
CA GLN A 130 2.49 7.82 -10.28
C GLN A 130 1.88 8.92 -9.41
N SER A 131 0.58 9.21 -9.62
CA SER A 131 -0.18 10.20 -8.86
C SER A 131 -0.26 9.81 -7.39
N TYR A 132 -0.49 8.52 -7.09
CA TYR A 132 -0.41 8.02 -5.72
C TYR A 132 0.96 8.32 -5.10
N LEU A 133 2.07 7.92 -5.74
CA LEU A 133 3.40 8.09 -5.17
C LEU A 133 3.86 9.56 -5.04
N ARG A 134 3.36 10.45 -5.90
CA ARG A 134 3.64 11.89 -5.83
C ARG A 134 2.84 12.59 -4.73
N ASN A 135 1.58 12.23 -4.55
CA ASN A 135 0.62 13.02 -3.79
C ASN A 135 0.17 12.36 -2.48
N VAL A 136 0.13 11.02 -2.43
CA VAL A 136 -0.15 10.31 -1.19
C VAL A 136 1.09 10.31 -0.36
N VAL A 137 1.04 11.12 0.68
CA VAL A 137 2.16 11.22 1.56
C VAL A 137 2.01 10.20 2.67
N SER A 138 2.36 8.97 2.32
CA SER A 138 2.84 8.02 3.31
C SER A 138 4.31 8.39 3.60
N TRP A 139 4.52 9.48 4.34
CA TRP A 139 5.86 9.98 4.73
C TRP A 139 6.71 8.93 5.49
N ALA A 140 6.14 7.76 5.83
CA ALA A 140 6.78 6.62 6.48
C ALA A 140 6.25 5.28 5.96
N ALA A 141 6.02 5.12 4.65
CA ALA A 141 5.94 3.77 4.12
C ALA A 141 7.34 3.15 4.23
N ASN A 142 7.52 2.26 5.21
CA ASN A 142 8.73 1.42 5.27
C ASN A 142 8.97 0.73 3.93
N ARG A 143 7.95 0.44 3.12
CA ARG A 143 8.02 0.01 1.72
C ARG A 143 6.69 0.39 1.07
N THR A 144 6.69 0.79 -0.19
CA THR A 144 5.44 0.99 -0.94
C THR A 144 5.25 -0.14 -1.93
N ILE A 145 4.14 -0.85 -1.81
CA ILE A 145 3.75 -1.92 -2.74
C ILE A 145 2.32 -1.62 -3.16
N LEU A 146 2.12 -1.40 -4.45
CA LEU A 146 0.79 -1.12 -4.99
C LEU A 146 0.64 -1.75 -6.37
N PHE A 147 -0.61 -2.03 -6.69
CA PHE A 147 -1.00 -2.58 -7.96
C PHE A 147 -2.09 -1.72 -8.59
N ALA A 148 -2.20 -1.77 -9.91
CA ALA A 148 -3.28 -1.13 -10.63
C ALA A 148 -3.71 -1.99 -11.82
N THR A 149 -4.96 -1.83 -12.25
CA THR A 149 -5.47 -2.46 -13.46
C THR A 149 -6.48 -1.58 -14.17
N SER A 150 -6.45 -1.65 -15.50
CA SER A 150 -7.41 -1.02 -16.39
C SER A 150 -7.63 -1.96 -17.57
N SER A 151 -8.88 -2.38 -17.79
CA SER A 151 -9.22 -3.42 -18.78
C SER A 151 -8.39 -4.70 -18.59
N ASP A 152 -7.66 -5.13 -19.62
CA ASP A 152 -6.88 -6.38 -19.64
C ASP A 152 -5.38 -6.14 -19.40
N VAL A 153 -5.05 -5.15 -18.58
CA VAL A 153 -3.67 -4.80 -18.22
C VAL A 153 -3.52 -4.75 -16.72
N THR A 154 -2.40 -5.28 -16.23
CA THR A 154 -2.02 -5.23 -14.82
C THR A 154 -0.70 -4.48 -14.66
N VAL A 155 -0.58 -3.71 -13.59
CA VAL A 155 0.59 -2.90 -13.26
C VAL A 155 0.92 -3.11 -11.78
N GLY A 156 2.20 -3.14 -11.45
CA GLY A 156 2.67 -3.23 -10.07
C GLY A 156 3.92 -2.39 -9.86
N VAL A 157 3.99 -1.77 -8.69
CA VAL A 157 5.15 -0.98 -8.26
C VAL A 157 5.64 -1.45 -6.90
N TYR A 158 6.96 -1.48 -6.75
CA TYR A 158 7.67 -1.69 -5.50
C TYR A 158 8.65 -0.53 -5.29
N VAL A 159 8.54 0.14 -4.15
CA VAL A 159 9.48 1.17 -3.71
C VAL A 159 10.04 0.76 -2.35
N GLY A 160 11.35 0.50 -2.29
CA GLY A 160 12.03 0.16 -1.06
C GLY A 160 12.06 1.29 -0.02
N ALA A 161 12.27 0.92 1.25
CA ALA A 161 12.22 1.80 2.42
C ALA A 161 13.05 3.08 2.37
N ASN A 162 14.15 3.04 1.63
CA ASN A 162 15.14 4.11 1.63
C ASN A 162 14.93 5.08 0.48
N LEU A 163 14.00 4.81 -0.44
CA LEU A 163 13.73 5.66 -1.60
C LEU A 163 12.51 6.55 -1.33
N LEU A 164 12.59 7.83 -1.68
CA LEU A 164 11.43 8.72 -1.58
C LEU A 164 10.49 8.53 -2.77
N ASN A 165 9.23 8.13 -2.47
CA ASN A 165 8.17 7.93 -3.45
C ASN A 165 8.04 9.09 -4.47
N PRO A 166 8.02 10.39 -4.07
CA PRO A 166 7.88 11.48 -5.05
C PRO A 166 9.07 11.61 -5.99
N SER A 167 10.28 11.25 -5.56
CA SER A 167 11.49 11.34 -6.38
C SER A 167 11.50 10.26 -7.46
N VAL A 168 11.25 8.99 -7.09
CA VAL A 168 11.16 7.90 -8.07
C VAL A 168 9.96 8.07 -9.02
N ALA A 169 8.82 8.57 -8.52
CA ALA A 169 7.66 8.88 -9.35
C ALA A 169 7.87 10.11 -10.24
N GLY A 170 8.78 11.00 -9.87
CA GLY A 170 9.19 12.16 -10.66
C GLY A 170 10.06 11.82 -11.86
N ILE A 171 10.82 10.71 -11.78
CA ILE A 171 11.90 10.42 -12.72
C ILE A 171 11.64 9.10 -13.46
N PHE A 172 11.61 7.98 -12.74
CA PHE A 172 11.55 6.65 -13.37
C PHE A 172 10.21 6.35 -14.03
N PHE A 173 9.11 6.89 -13.49
CA PHE A 173 7.80 6.77 -14.12
C PHE A 173 7.73 7.51 -15.46
N ASP A 174 8.40 8.64 -15.62
CA ASP A 174 8.37 9.42 -16.87
C ASP A 174 9.10 8.66 -17.99
N TYR A 175 10.23 8.01 -17.69
CA TYR A 175 10.89 7.08 -18.60
C TYR A 175 9.98 5.93 -19.02
N PHE A 176 9.32 5.30 -18.05
CA PHE A 176 8.44 4.17 -18.30
C PHE A 176 7.21 4.56 -19.14
N LEU A 177 6.58 5.69 -18.84
CA LEU A 177 5.47 6.23 -19.63
C LEU A 177 5.91 6.53 -21.08
N GLY A 178 7.11 7.10 -21.28
CA GLY A 178 7.67 7.33 -22.61
C GLY A 178 7.78 6.04 -23.43
N LEU A 179 8.23 4.94 -22.81
CA LEU A 179 8.29 3.62 -23.42
C LEU A 179 6.90 3.10 -23.80
N LEU A 180 5.91 3.23 -22.90
CA LEU A 180 4.55 2.77 -23.13
C LEU A 180 3.85 3.53 -24.27
N PHE A 181 4.06 4.85 -24.37
CA PHE A 181 3.52 5.66 -25.45
C PHE A 181 4.18 5.40 -26.81
N GLY A 182 5.49 5.11 -26.80
CA GLY A 182 6.28 4.87 -28.01
C GLY A 182 6.19 3.43 -28.51
N SER A 183 6.85 2.51 -27.80
CA SER A 183 7.02 1.11 -28.21
C SER A 183 5.83 0.22 -27.86
N GLY A 184 5.06 0.61 -26.84
CA GLY A 184 3.96 -0.20 -26.32
C GLY A 184 4.41 -1.55 -25.76
N ILE A 185 3.45 -2.45 -25.58
CA ILE A 185 3.66 -3.81 -25.05
C ILE A 185 2.88 -4.76 -25.95
N ALA A 186 3.52 -5.83 -26.42
CA ALA A 186 2.82 -6.90 -27.15
C ALA A 186 1.81 -7.65 -26.25
N ASN A 187 0.83 -8.30 -26.87
CA ASN A 187 -0.15 -9.10 -26.13
C ASN A 187 0.54 -10.21 -25.32
N ASP A 188 0.06 -10.44 -24.09
CA ASP A 188 0.63 -11.43 -23.15
C ASP A 188 2.12 -11.21 -22.83
N LYS A 189 2.63 -9.99 -23.04
CA LYS A 189 3.99 -9.58 -22.68
C LYS A 189 3.98 -8.48 -21.64
N ALA A 190 5.18 -8.12 -21.19
CA ALA A 190 5.38 -7.10 -20.18
C ALA A 190 6.47 -6.09 -20.59
N ALA A 191 6.47 -4.97 -19.90
CA ALA A 191 7.56 -4.02 -19.82
C ALA A 191 7.85 -3.74 -18.35
N LEU A 192 9.12 -3.51 -18.00
CA LEU A 192 9.51 -3.09 -16.67
C LEU A 192 10.63 -2.06 -16.70
N ILE A 193 10.75 -1.35 -15.59
CA ILE A 193 11.91 -0.56 -15.19
C ILE A 193 12.27 -1.00 -13.76
N GLN A 194 13.55 -1.26 -13.48
CA GLN A 194 13.99 -1.69 -12.15
C GLN A 194 15.40 -1.19 -11.79
N THR A 195 15.65 -1.06 -10.49
CA THR A 195 16.97 -0.79 -9.91
C THR A 195 17.22 -1.84 -8.83
N CYS A 196 18.19 -2.73 -9.05
CA CYS A 196 18.34 -3.89 -8.16
C CYS A 196 19.79 -4.38 -7.96
N ASP A 197 20.70 -4.05 -8.87
CA ASP A 197 22.10 -4.49 -8.77
C ASP A 197 22.78 -4.01 -7.49
N GLY A 198 23.28 -4.96 -6.70
CA GLY A 198 23.99 -4.70 -5.45
C GLY A 198 23.14 -4.08 -4.32
N ARG A 199 21.81 -4.08 -4.46
CA ARG A 199 20.87 -3.39 -3.55
C ARG A 199 20.08 -4.37 -2.69
N SER A 200 19.81 -3.95 -1.46
CA SER A 200 18.84 -4.65 -0.59
C SER A 200 17.40 -4.30 -0.99
N GLY A 201 16.41 -5.09 -0.55
CA GLY A 201 15.00 -4.77 -0.80
C GLY A 201 14.58 -3.37 -0.35
N ASP A 202 15.30 -2.74 0.60
CA ASP A 202 15.05 -1.35 1.03
C ASP A 202 15.50 -0.30 0.01
N GLN A 203 16.34 -0.67 -0.94
CA GLN A 203 16.93 0.23 -1.94
C GLN A 203 16.46 -0.10 -3.36
N ILE A 204 15.65 -1.16 -3.52
CA ILE A 204 15.13 -1.56 -4.82
C ILE A 204 13.95 -0.69 -5.20
N PHE A 205 13.94 -0.25 -6.46
CA PHE A 205 12.75 0.22 -7.15
C PHE A 205 12.41 -0.75 -8.27
N GLY A 206 11.12 -0.97 -8.48
CA GLY A 206 10.62 -1.71 -9.63
C GLY A 206 9.22 -1.27 -10.03
N LEU A 207 8.99 -1.13 -11.32
CA LEU A 207 7.68 -0.88 -11.90
C LEU A 207 7.53 -1.80 -13.12
N ILE A 208 6.41 -2.52 -13.18
CA ILE A 208 6.10 -3.46 -14.26
C ILE A 208 4.67 -3.24 -14.75
N ALA A 209 4.48 -3.33 -16.05
CA ALA A 209 3.17 -3.40 -16.69
C ALA A 209 3.11 -4.65 -17.57
N ALA A 210 2.04 -5.42 -17.48
CA ALA A 210 1.80 -6.62 -18.27
C ALA A 210 0.47 -6.50 -19.03
N SER A 211 0.50 -6.79 -20.34
CA SER A 211 -0.68 -6.79 -21.21
C SER A 211 -1.49 -8.07 -21.04
N THR A 212 -1.91 -8.33 -19.80
CA THR A 212 -2.74 -9.46 -19.39
C THR A 212 -3.63 -9.05 -18.21
N PRO A 213 -4.87 -9.56 -18.11
CA PRO A 213 -5.74 -9.33 -16.95
C PRO A 213 -5.30 -10.11 -15.71
N ASP A 214 -4.33 -11.01 -15.83
CA ASP A 214 -3.83 -11.85 -14.75
C ASP A 214 -2.64 -11.20 -14.03
N PHE A 215 -2.70 -11.17 -12.70
CA PHE A 215 -1.69 -10.51 -11.87
C PHE A 215 -0.44 -11.37 -11.62
N THR A 216 -0.33 -12.60 -12.11
CA THR A 216 0.80 -13.52 -11.81
C THR A 216 2.14 -12.90 -12.18
N THR A 217 2.31 -12.45 -13.42
CA THR A 217 3.57 -11.84 -13.89
C THR A 217 3.97 -10.62 -13.05
N VAL A 218 2.99 -9.82 -12.66
CA VAL A 218 3.19 -8.60 -11.89
C VAL A 218 3.49 -8.91 -10.42
N GLN A 219 2.75 -9.84 -9.81
CA GLN A 219 2.97 -10.31 -8.45
C GLN A 219 4.36 -10.93 -8.31
N ASP A 220 4.78 -11.78 -9.26
CA ASP A 220 6.09 -12.43 -9.25
C ASP A 220 7.23 -11.43 -9.30
N ALA A 221 7.12 -10.38 -10.13
CA ALA A 221 8.11 -9.32 -10.22
C ALA A 221 8.22 -8.55 -8.88
N VAL A 222 7.09 -8.14 -8.32
CA VAL A 222 7.04 -7.43 -7.04
C VAL A 222 7.57 -8.29 -5.89
N ALA A 223 7.24 -9.59 -5.86
CA ALA A 223 7.75 -10.53 -4.88
C ALA A 223 9.28 -10.65 -4.94
N ARG A 224 9.86 -10.72 -6.13
CA ARG A 224 11.33 -10.73 -6.30
C ARG A 224 11.97 -9.47 -5.72
N TRP A 225 11.47 -8.29 -6.08
CA TRP A 225 11.98 -7.02 -5.55
C TRP A 225 11.90 -6.94 -4.04
N SER A 226 10.78 -7.40 -3.45
CA SER A 226 10.62 -7.46 -1.98
C SER A 226 11.68 -8.33 -1.29
N SER A 227 12.12 -9.40 -1.97
CA SER A 227 13.15 -10.32 -1.49
C SER A 227 14.60 -9.90 -1.80
N GLY A 228 14.80 -8.72 -2.40
CA GLY A 228 16.13 -8.24 -2.80
C GLY A 228 16.63 -8.82 -4.13
N GLN A 229 15.74 -9.35 -4.98
CA GLN A 229 16.10 -9.99 -6.25
C GLN A 229 15.61 -9.17 -7.45
N CYS A 230 16.38 -9.18 -8.53
CA CYS A 230 16.00 -8.63 -9.82
C CYS A 230 15.02 -9.54 -10.56
N VAL A 231 14.18 -8.96 -11.41
CA VAL A 231 13.54 -9.70 -12.51
C VAL A 231 14.59 -10.00 -13.57
N ASP A 232 14.61 -11.25 -14.06
CA ASP A 232 15.48 -11.65 -15.15
C ASP A 232 14.99 -11.01 -16.46
N VAL A 233 15.85 -10.19 -17.07
CA VAL A 233 15.51 -9.44 -18.29
C VAL A 233 15.80 -10.22 -19.59
N SER A 234 16.42 -11.39 -19.50
CA SER A 234 16.83 -12.17 -20.69
C SER A 234 15.66 -12.68 -21.55
N SER A 235 14.46 -12.76 -20.99
CA SER A 235 13.25 -13.15 -21.72
C SER A 235 12.58 -12.01 -22.50
N TYR A 236 13.01 -10.78 -22.29
CA TYR A 236 12.49 -9.61 -23.00
C TYR A 236 13.20 -9.43 -24.34
N SER A 237 12.53 -8.80 -25.29
CA SER A 237 13.07 -8.63 -26.64
C SER A 237 14.05 -7.45 -26.72
N GLU A 238 13.77 -6.42 -25.93
CA GLU A 238 14.57 -5.20 -25.85
C GLU A 238 14.99 -4.98 -24.40
N THR A 239 16.19 -4.43 -24.21
CA THR A 239 16.72 -4.03 -22.91
C THR A 239 17.61 -2.81 -23.09
N VAL A 240 17.55 -1.88 -22.14
CA VAL A 240 18.40 -0.68 -22.14
C VAL A 240 18.80 -0.34 -20.71
N ASP A 241 20.09 -0.07 -20.52
CA ASP A 241 20.62 0.57 -19.32
C ASP A 241 20.47 2.08 -19.48
N LEU A 242 19.79 2.73 -18.54
CA LEU A 242 19.65 4.18 -18.52
C LEU A 242 20.80 4.83 -17.75
N ASP A 243 21.07 6.09 -18.08
CA ASP A 243 22.04 6.89 -17.33
C ASP A 243 21.59 7.05 -15.85
N PRO A 244 22.54 7.18 -14.90
CA PRO A 244 22.20 7.41 -13.50
C PRO A 244 21.41 8.70 -13.28
N GLU A 245 20.34 8.62 -12.49
CA GLU A 245 19.49 9.76 -12.14
C GLU A 245 19.53 10.04 -10.63
N PRO A 246 19.42 11.32 -10.21
CA PRO A 246 19.45 11.69 -8.80
C PRO A 246 18.13 11.32 -8.10
N ILE A 247 18.16 10.29 -7.27
CA ILE A 247 17.01 9.85 -6.47
C ILE A 247 17.18 10.28 -5.01
N ASP A 248 16.18 10.95 -4.48
CA ASP A 248 16.17 11.37 -3.08
C ASP A 248 15.87 10.18 -2.16
N LEU A 249 16.60 10.13 -1.05
CA LEU A 249 16.51 9.09 -0.04
C LEU A 249 15.67 9.56 1.16
N VAL A 250 15.03 8.61 1.85
CA VAL A 250 14.30 8.91 3.08
C VAL A 250 15.26 9.37 4.18
N ASP A 251 14.98 10.52 4.83
CA ASP A 251 15.75 10.94 6.01
C ASP A 251 15.45 10.01 7.20
N PRO A 252 16.46 9.31 7.76
CA PRO A 252 16.29 8.45 8.93
C PRO A 252 15.66 9.18 10.13
N LYS A 253 15.85 10.51 10.25
CA LYS A 253 15.25 11.31 11.32
C LYS A 253 13.76 11.59 11.08
N SER A 254 13.35 11.71 9.82
CA SER A 254 11.95 11.85 9.42
C SER A 254 11.19 10.52 9.51
N ALA A 255 11.87 9.39 9.32
CA ALA A 255 11.28 8.06 9.56
C ALA A 255 10.91 7.82 11.04
N LEU A 256 11.61 8.47 11.99
CA LEU A 256 11.39 8.31 13.43
C LEU A 256 10.25 9.17 14.00
N THR A 257 9.88 10.28 13.36
CA THR A 257 8.82 11.19 13.86
C THR A 257 7.40 10.69 13.59
N LEU A 258 7.22 9.68 12.73
CA LEU A 258 5.91 9.19 12.28
C LEU A 258 5.41 7.96 13.04
N SER A 259 6.24 7.39 13.92
CA SER A 259 5.80 6.36 14.88
C SER A 259 5.03 6.96 16.07
N SER A 260 4.86 8.29 16.13
CA SER A 260 4.31 9.00 17.30
C SER A 260 3.62 10.31 16.93
N SER A 261 2.57 10.26 16.13
CA SER A 261 1.71 11.44 15.93
C SER A 261 0.22 11.08 15.90
N ASN A 262 -0.27 10.59 17.04
CA ASN A 262 -1.57 11.04 17.51
C ASN A 262 -1.37 12.41 18.18
N ALA A 263 -1.04 13.43 17.40
CA ALA A 263 -0.83 14.79 17.87
C ALA A 263 -2.01 15.65 17.42
N SER A 264 -3.04 15.67 18.27
CA SER A 264 -4.01 16.77 18.27
C SER A 264 -3.22 18.07 18.42
N SER A 265 -3.55 19.05 17.59
CA SER A 265 -2.99 20.39 17.58
C SER A 265 -2.85 20.98 19.00
N ALA A 266 -1.61 21.22 19.43
CA ALA A 266 -1.32 22.20 20.46
C ALA A 266 -0.03 22.93 20.08
N GLN A 267 -0.22 24.13 19.54
CA GLN A 267 0.80 25.15 19.38
C GLN A 267 1.53 25.36 20.72
N VAL A 268 2.81 25.02 20.80
CA VAL A 268 3.67 25.48 21.90
C VAL A 268 4.60 26.55 21.34
N GLY A 269 4.11 27.78 21.37
CA GLY A 269 4.94 28.96 21.22
C GLY A 269 5.94 29.02 22.38
N SER A 270 7.21 29.20 22.05
CA SER A 270 8.26 29.51 23.01
C SER A 270 7.95 30.82 23.73
N GLY A 271 7.69 30.74 25.04
CA GLY A 271 7.54 31.90 25.91
C GLY A 271 8.07 31.56 27.29
N LEU A 272 9.32 31.96 27.57
CA LEU A 272 9.82 32.04 28.94
C LEU A 272 8.95 33.03 29.72
N SER A 273 8.33 32.59 30.81
CA SER A 273 7.93 33.48 31.90
C SER A 273 7.79 32.72 33.22
N ASN A 274 8.54 33.23 34.18
CA ASN A 274 8.62 32.86 35.59
C ASN A 274 7.33 33.28 36.30
N SER A 275 6.66 32.37 37.00
CA SER A 275 5.72 32.72 38.07
C SER A 275 5.57 31.55 39.04
N THR A 276 6.11 31.76 40.23
CA THR A 276 5.74 31.10 41.47
C THR A 276 4.26 31.35 41.74
N ASP A 277 3.47 30.29 41.94
CA ASP A 277 2.41 30.40 42.94
C ASP A 277 2.01 29.07 43.56
N SER A 278 2.02 29.11 44.88
CA SER A 278 1.64 28.09 45.84
C SER A 278 0.15 28.24 46.17
N SER A 279 -0.63 27.17 46.13
CA SER A 279 -1.67 26.96 47.14
C SER A 279 -2.30 25.57 47.09
N ASN A 280 -2.52 25.06 48.31
CA ASN A 280 -3.13 23.80 48.67
C ASN A 280 -4.60 23.69 48.25
N ALA A 281 -5.00 22.51 47.77
CA ALA A 281 -6.35 22.00 48.00
C ALA A 281 -6.29 20.48 48.25
N ARG A 282 -6.76 20.06 49.43
CA ARG A 282 -6.85 18.67 49.91
C ARG A 282 -8.12 17.99 49.35
N SER A 283 -7.89 16.88 48.64
CA SER A 283 -8.60 15.57 48.56
C SER A 283 -10.14 15.49 48.56
N PRO A 284 -10.74 14.51 47.85
CA PRO A 284 -10.88 13.19 48.48
C PRO A 284 -10.51 11.99 47.58
N ALA A 285 -10.29 10.86 48.24
CA ALA A 285 -9.78 9.60 47.73
C ALA A 285 -10.46 9.10 46.45
N VAL A 286 -9.65 8.89 45.41
CA VAL A 286 -9.95 7.93 44.34
C VAL A 286 -9.20 6.65 44.69
N ARG A 287 -10.00 5.65 45.06
CA ARG A 287 -9.64 4.23 45.14
C ARG A 287 -8.72 3.85 43.99
N GLY A 288 -7.70 3.05 44.29
CA GLY A 288 -6.66 2.60 43.37
C GLY A 288 -7.15 2.35 41.95
N LEU A 289 -6.99 3.38 41.10
CA LEU A 289 -6.87 3.18 39.68
C LEU A 289 -5.47 2.61 39.51
N LEU A 290 -5.37 1.32 39.23
CA LEU A 290 -4.15 0.78 38.64
C LEU A 290 -3.93 1.60 37.37
N ILE A 291 -3.05 2.59 37.45
CA ILE A 291 -2.52 3.26 36.27
C ILE A 291 -2.06 2.12 35.37
N ALA A 292 -2.64 2.04 34.16
CA ALA A 292 -2.17 1.12 33.15
C ALA A 292 -0.66 1.29 33.08
N ARG A 293 0.09 0.22 33.40
CA ARG A 293 1.55 0.31 33.39
C ARG A 293 1.94 0.77 32.00
N ALA A 294 2.73 1.83 31.92
CA ALA A 294 3.23 2.32 30.65
C ALA A 294 3.86 1.16 29.87
N ASP A 295 3.63 1.13 28.57
CA ASP A 295 4.24 0.14 27.70
C ASP A 295 5.76 0.27 27.73
N CYS A 296 6.45 -0.86 27.76
CA CYS A 296 7.90 -0.88 27.68
C CYS A 296 8.35 -0.62 26.24
N ARG A 297 9.53 -0.03 26.05
CA ARG A 297 10.22 -0.06 24.76
C ARG A 297 10.58 -1.50 24.43
N THR A 298 10.22 -1.99 23.24
CA THR A 298 10.44 -3.38 22.86
C THR A 298 11.45 -3.56 21.73
N ILE A 299 12.07 -4.74 21.68
CA ILE A 299 12.73 -5.27 20.48
C ILE A 299 12.24 -6.69 20.24
N ASP A 300 12.36 -7.16 19.01
CA ASP A 300 12.11 -8.55 18.63
C ASP A 300 13.39 -9.40 18.78
N VAL A 301 13.24 -10.65 19.19
CA VAL A 301 14.32 -11.62 19.22
C VAL A 301 14.65 -12.05 17.78
N LYS A 302 15.93 -11.97 17.38
CA LYS A 302 16.41 -12.50 16.10
C LYS A 302 16.98 -13.91 16.27
N SER A 303 17.08 -14.66 15.18
CA SER A 303 17.67 -16.01 15.19
C SER A 303 19.13 -15.93 15.68
N GLY A 304 19.48 -16.76 16.66
CA GLY A 304 20.81 -16.77 17.28
C GLY A 304 21.08 -15.64 18.30
N ASP A 305 20.04 -14.90 18.71
CA ASP A 305 20.16 -13.96 19.83
C ASP A 305 20.36 -14.69 21.15
N ASP A 306 21.29 -14.18 21.94
CA ASP A 306 21.43 -14.47 23.36
C ASP A 306 21.16 -13.19 24.18
N CYS A 307 21.07 -13.31 25.50
CA CYS A 307 20.77 -12.17 26.34
C CYS A 307 21.86 -11.09 26.35
N GLY A 308 23.11 -11.42 26.01
CA GLY A 308 24.15 -10.41 25.79
C GLY A 308 23.83 -9.57 24.56
N LYS A 309 23.50 -10.21 23.44
CA LYS A 309 23.10 -9.53 22.20
C LYS A 309 21.84 -8.68 22.38
N LEU A 310 20.85 -9.19 23.12
CA LEU A 310 19.63 -8.44 23.44
C LEU A 310 19.91 -7.19 24.28
N VAL A 311 20.81 -7.29 25.28
CA VAL A 311 21.23 -6.13 26.06
C VAL A 311 21.91 -5.08 25.18
N THR A 312 22.84 -5.50 24.30
CA THR A 312 23.51 -4.60 23.36
C THR A 312 22.51 -3.90 22.43
N ARG A 313 21.55 -4.64 21.88
CA ARG A 313 20.50 -4.10 21.00
C ARG A 313 19.53 -3.17 21.74
N CYS A 314 19.20 -3.48 22.99
CA CYS A 314 18.43 -2.55 23.83
C CYS A 314 19.21 -1.24 24.06
N GLY A 315 20.54 -1.27 24.20
CA GLY A 315 21.37 -0.07 24.32
C GLY A 315 21.12 0.73 25.61
N GLY A 316 21.62 1.96 25.67
CA GLY A 316 21.37 2.89 26.78
C GLY A 316 22.06 2.52 28.11
N GLY A 317 23.15 1.75 28.06
CA GLY A 317 23.87 1.30 29.26
C GLY A 317 23.14 0.22 30.06
N MET A 318 22.14 -0.44 29.45
CA MET A 318 21.37 -1.50 30.08
C MET A 318 22.28 -2.67 30.48
N THR A 319 22.03 -3.25 31.65
CA THR A 319 22.74 -4.45 32.11
C THR A 319 21.90 -5.70 31.92
N ALA A 320 22.52 -6.89 32.02
CA ALA A 320 21.77 -8.14 32.08
C ALA A 320 20.76 -8.16 33.25
N ALA A 321 21.12 -7.57 34.39
CA ALA A 321 20.23 -7.45 35.54
C ALA A 321 18.98 -6.61 35.23
N ASP A 322 19.12 -5.54 34.45
CA ASP A 322 17.99 -4.73 33.99
C ASP A 322 17.10 -5.50 33.00
N LEU A 323 17.70 -6.27 32.09
CA LEU A 323 16.94 -7.13 31.18
C LEU A 323 16.06 -8.14 31.95
N TYR A 324 16.62 -8.81 32.95
CA TYR A 324 15.88 -9.74 33.81
C TYR A 324 14.80 -9.03 34.64
N LYS A 325 15.10 -7.82 35.14
CA LYS A 325 14.15 -6.99 35.89
C LYS A 325 12.94 -6.60 35.04
N TYR A 326 13.14 -6.26 33.76
CA TYR A 326 12.06 -5.88 32.85
C TYR A 326 11.31 -7.07 32.26
N ASN A 327 11.92 -8.27 32.25
CA ASN A 327 11.34 -9.48 31.67
C ASN A 327 11.33 -10.65 32.68
N PRO A 328 10.60 -10.54 33.80
CA PRO A 328 10.75 -11.42 34.98
C PRO A 328 10.27 -12.88 34.82
N LYS A 329 10.06 -13.40 33.60
CA LYS A 329 9.80 -14.83 33.42
C LYS A 329 11.11 -15.61 33.53
N SER A 330 11.13 -16.64 34.37
CA SER A 330 12.34 -17.27 34.89
C SER A 330 13.28 -17.95 33.88
N ASN A 331 12.82 -18.21 32.64
CA ASN A 331 13.60 -18.98 31.65
C ASN A 331 13.86 -18.25 30.31
N ARG A 332 13.75 -16.91 30.27
CA ARG A 332 13.73 -16.17 28.99
C ARG A 332 14.97 -16.35 28.11
N CYS A 333 16.17 -16.32 28.68
CA CYS A 333 17.42 -16.40 27.89
C CYS A 333 17.71 -17.77 27.28
N SER A 334 17.03 -18.83 27.75
CA SER A 334 17.17 -20.20 27.24
C SER A 334 15.97 -20.64 26.38
N THR A 335 14.92 -19.84 26.30
CA THR A 335 13.70 -20.14 25.52
C THR A 335 13.36 -19.02 24.52
N LEU A 336 14.36 -18.26 24.08
CA LEU A 336 14.17 -17.20 23.09
C LEU A 336 13.67 -17.81 21.78
N GLN A 337 12.57 -17.27 21.26
CA GLN A 337 12.01 -17.63 19.95
C GLN A 337 12.15 -16.44 19.02
N PRO A 338 12.65 -16.63 17.77
CA PRO A 338 12.66 -15.56 16.78
C PRO A 338 11.26 -14.92 16.62
N GLY A 339 11.21 -13.59 16.53
CA GLY A 339 9.97 -12.81 16.46
C GLY A 339 9.30 -12.51 17.80
N GLN A 340 9.75 -13.11 18.91
CA GLN A 340 9.22 -12.80 20.24
C GLN A 340 9.63 -11.38 20.68
N LEU A 341 8.68 -10.56 21.15
CA LEU A 341 8.97 -9.26 21.74
C LEU A 341 9.52 -9.37 23.18
N ILE A 342 10.50 -8.53 23.50
CA ILE A 342 11.08 -8.36 24.84
C ILE A 342 11.13 -6.89 25.24
N CYS A 343 11.05 -6.59 26.54
CA CYS A 343 11.14 -5.23 27.07
C CYS A 343 12.60 -4.79 27.27
N CYS A 344 12.94 -3.59 26.80
CA CYS A 344 14.20 -2.88 27.01
C CYS A 344 14.08 -1.73 28.04
N SER A 345 12.93 -1.57 28.68
CA SER A 345 12.69 -0.56 29.73
C SER A 345 11.68 -1.08 30.75
N ALA A 346 11.53 -0.38 31.87
CA ALA A 346 10.42 -0.62 32.79
C ALA A 346 9.08 -0.42 32.07
N GLY A 347 8.12 -1.31 32.33
CA GLY A 347 6.81 -1.29 31.69
C GLY A 347 6.26 -2.70 31.51
N THR A 348 5.16 -2.82 30.76
CA THR A 348 4.62 -4.10 30.29
C THR A 348 4.78 -4.23 28.79
N LEU A 349 4.88 -5.46 28.28
CA LEU A 349 4.81 -5.67 26.83
C LEU A 349 3.48 -5.09 26.32
N PRO A 350 3.51 -4.26 25.26
CA PRO A 350 2.30 -3.73 24.65
C PRO A 350 1.35 -4.89 24.36
N GLN A 351 0.16 -4.86 24.96
CA GLN A 351 -0.88 -5.80 24.57
C GLN A 351 -1.43 -5.32 23.22
N PRO A 352 -1.58 -6.22 22.22
CA PRO A 352 -2.31 -5.87 21.01
C PRO A 352 -3.68 -5.33 21.46
N PRO A 353 -4.07 -4.10 21.07
CA PRO A 353 -5.30 -3.54 21.61
C PRO A 353 -6.44 -4.35 21.04
N THR A 354 -7.20 -5.01 21.92
CA THR A 354 -8.34 -5.86 21.58
C THR A 354 -9.19 -5.14 20.54
N PRO A 355 -9.42 -5.73 19.34
CA PRO A 355 -10.20 -5.07 18.31
C PRO A 355 -11.61 -4.83 18.84
N GLN A 356 -11.96 -3.57 19.07
CA GLN A 356 -13.35 -3.20 19.30
C GLN A 356 -14.07 -3.23 17.95
N PRO A 357 -15.26 -3.85 17.85
CA PRO A 357 -16.08 -3.81 16.65
C PRO A 357 -16.41 -2.36 16.26
N ASN A 358 -16.71 -2.15 14.99
CA ASN A 358 -17.28 -0.90 14.50
C ASN A 358 -18.67 -0.65 15.13
N PRO A 359 -19.18 0.60 15.13
CA PRO A 359 -20.50 0.92 15.66
C PRO A 359 -21.65 0.13 15.02
N ASP A 360 -21.46 -0.36 13.79
CA ASP A 360 -22.40 -1.21 13.05
C ASP A 360 -22.27 -2.72 13.39
N GLY A 361 -21.39 -3.07 14.34
CA GLY A 361 -21.11 -4.44 14.75
C GLY A 361 -20.15 -5.21 13.84
N SER A 362 -19.62 -4.58 12.78
CA SER A 362 -18.63 -5.21 11.90
C SER A 362 -17.24 -5.29 12.55
N CYS A 363 -16.42 -6.25 12.12
CA CYS A 363 -15.10 -6.48 12.69
C CYS A 363 -14.11 -5.39 12.25
N ARG A 364 -13.35 -4.82 13.19
CA ARG A 364 -12.19 -3.99 12.85
C ARG A 364 -11.04 -4.85 12.36
N THR A 365 -10.62 -4.62 11.13
CA THR A 365 -9.38 -5.17 10.59
C THR A 365 -8.18 -4.40 11.16
N ARG A 366 -7.06 -5.11 11.39
CA ARG A 366 -5.78 -4.48 11.70
C ARG A 366 -4.72 -5.06 10.77
N LYS A 367 -3.79 -4.21 10.31
CA LYS A 367 -2.58 -4.66 9.62
C LYS A 367 -1.78 -5.55 10.58
N VAL A 368 -1.36 -6.70 10.08
CA VAL A 368 -0.36 -7.57 10.72
C VAL A 368 0.88 -7.40 9.86
N ASP A 369 2.04 -7.14 10.46
CA ASP A 369 3.29 -7.03 9.71
C ASP A 369 3.59 -8.37 9.03
N ASP A 370 3.77 -8.34 7.71
CA ASP A 370 4.29 -9.47 6.94
C ASP A 370 5.79 -9.57 7.27
N GLY A 371 6.15 -10.61 8.02
CA GLY A 371 7.44 -10.78 8.70
C GLY A 371 8.66 -10.99 7.81
#